data_AF-A0A3B9LET2-F1
#
_entry.id   AF-A0A3B9LET2-F1
#
_cell.length_a   1.000
_cell.length_b   1.000
_cell.length_c   1.000
_cell.angle_alpha   90.00
_cell.angle_beta   90.00
_cell.angle_gamma   90.00
#
_symmetry.space_group_name_H-M   'P 1'
#
loop_
_entity.id
_entity.type
_entity.pdbx_description
1 polymer ?
#
loop_
_entity_poly.entity_id
_entity_poly.type
_entity_poly.pdbx_seq_one_letter_code
_entity_poly.pdbx_strand_id
1 'polypeptide(L)' 'SIRELAELICDVVGFDGELAWDATKPDGTPRKLLDVSKLNNLGWRPTIPLRDGIARTYDWFLKNVAR' A
#
# COMPACT_ATOMS: atom_id res chain seq x y z
N SER A 1 -1.91 1.13 8.71
CA SER A 1 -2.86 0.03 9.01
C SER A 1 -3.44 -0.49 7.70
N ILE A 2 -4.31 -1.51 7.70
CA ILE A 2 -5.03 -1.93 6.47
C ILE A 2 -5.98 -0.83 5.99
N ARG A 3 -6.67 -0.15 6.92
CA ARG A 3 -7.55 0.99 6.60
C ARG A 3 -6.82 2.11 5.88
N GLU A 4 -5.71 2.59 6.45
CA GLU A 4 -4.91 3.66 5.85
C GLU A 4 -4.37 3.28 4.47
N LEU A 5 -4.02 2.00 4.26
CA LEU A 5 -3.58 1.51 2.96
C LEU A 5 -4.72 1.53 1.93
N ALA A 6 -5.92 1.09 2.32
CA ALA A 6 -7.09 1.11 1.45
C ALA A 6 -7.48 2.55 1.06
N GLU A 7 -7.53 3.47 2.02
CA GLU A 7 -7.79 4.89 1.80
C GLU A 7 -6.74 5.51 0.86
N LEU A 8 -5.45 5.22 1.07
CA LEU A 8 -4.37 5.67 0.19
C LEU A 8 -4.52 5.15 -1.25
N ILE A 9 -4.96 3.90 -1.42
CA ILE A 9 -5.21 3.33 -2.76
C ILE A 9 -6.39 4.06 -3.40
N CYS A 10 -7.49 4.31 -2.67
CA CYS A 10 -8.64 5.07 -3.17
C CYS A 10 -8.22 6.45 -3.67
N ASP A 11 -7.44 7.20 -2.88
CA ASP A 11 -6.89 8.50 -3.29
C ASP A 11 -6.11 8.40 -4.60
N VAL A 12 -5.23 7.39 -4.73
CA VAL A 12 -4.33 7.25 -5.88
C VAL A 12 -5.09 6.89 -7.15
N VAL A 13 -6.12 6.05 -7.05
CA VAL A 13 -6.91 5.61 -8.21
C VAL A 13 -8.06 6.57 -8.55
N GLY A 14 -8.33 7.57 -7.71
CA GLY A 14 -9.46 8.49 -7.88
C GLY A 14 -10.82 7.84 -7.58
N PHE A 15 -10.88 6.96 -6.58
CA PHE A 15 -12.13 6.35 -6.15
C PHE A 15 -12.83 7.21 -5.08
N ASP A 16 -13.97 7.78 -5.46
CA ASP A 16 -14.78 8.65 -4.59
C ASP A 16 -15.96 7.92 -3.91
N GLY A 17 -16.01 6.59 -3.99
CA GLY A 17 -17.05 5.79 -3.34
C GLY A 17 -16.77 5.51 -1.85
N GLU A 18 -17.67 4.77 -1.22
CA GLU A 18 -17.54 4.40 0.20
C GLU A 18 -16.77 3.09 0.40
N LEU A 19 -15.86 3.07 1.37
CA LEU A 19 -15.19 1.85 1.83
C LEU A 19 -16.04 1.11 2.87
N ALA A 20 -16.50 -0.10 2.53
CA ALA A 20 -17.20 -0.99 3.45
C ALA A 20 -16.24 -2.02 4.08
N TRP A 21 -16.34 -2.21 5.40
CA TRP A 21 -15.52 -3.14 6.18
C TRP A 21 -16.38 -4.27 6.73
N ASP A 22 -16.16 -5.50 6.27
CA ASP A 22 -16.87 -6.69 6.76
C ASP A 22 -16.14 -7.31 7.96
N ALA A 23 -16.52 -6.90 9.17
CA ALA A 23 -15.97 -7.42 10.42
C ALA A 23 -16.39 -8.87 10.75
N THR A 24 -17.26 -9.49 9.93
CA THR A 24 -17.55 -10.93 10.07
C THR A 24 -16.39 -11.79 9.55
N LYS A 25 -15.49 -11.21 8.75
CA LYS A 25 -14.27 -11.88 8.30
C LYS A 25 -13.17 -11.70 9.35
N PRO A 26 -12.39 -12.76 9.65
CA PRO A 26 -11.35 -12.67 10.63
C PRO A 26 -10.20 -11.80 10.14
N ASP A 27 -9.69 -10.94 11.01
CA ASP A 27 -8.42 -10.28 10.80
C ASP A 27 -7.25 -11.25 10.95
N GLY A 28 -6.14 -10.93 10.29
CA GLY A 28 -4.86 -11.61 10.48
C GLY A 28 -4.16 -11.18 11.77
N THR A 29 -2.85 -11.44 11.84
CA THR A 29 -2.01 -10.94 12.95
C THR A 29 -2.01 -9.41 13.00
N PRO A 30 -2.25 -8.77 14.17
CA PRO A 30 -2.37 -7.30 14.27
C PRO A 30 -1.15 -6.51 13.77
N ARG A 31 0.04 -7.11 13.83
CA ARG A 31 1.30 -6.46 13.44
C ARG A 31 2.25 -7.47 12.80
N LYS A 32 2.63 -7.19 11.56
CA LYS A 32 3.63 -7.98 10.81
C LYS A 32 4.52 -7.03 10.02
N LEU A 33 5.74 -6.82 10.51
CA LEU A 33 6.77 -5.98 9.89
C LEU A 33 8.14 -6.62 10.10
N LEU A 34 9.09 -6.24 9.26
CA LEU A 34 10.49 -6.63 9.41
C LEU A 34 11.23 -5.60 10.27
N ASP A 35 12.17 -6.07 11.09
CA ASP A 35 13.25 -5.20 11.56
C ASP A 35 14.26 -5.05 10.41
N VAL A 36 14.48 -3.79 10.01
CA VAL A 36 15.38 -3.41 8.91
C VAL A 36 16.68 -2.77 9.41
N SER A 37 16.95 -2.83 10.71
CA SER A 37 18.16 -2.29 11.35
C SER A 37 19.45 -2.74 10.66
N LYS A 38 19.56 -4.03 10.33
CA LYS A 38 20.73 -4.59 9.62
C LYS A 38 20.96 -3.95 8.26
N LEU A 39 19.92 -3.77 7.44
CA LEU A 39 20.05 -3.14 6.11
C LEU A 39 20.43 -1.67 6.24
N ASN A 40 19.80 -0.95 7.17
CA ASN A 40 20.10 0.45 7.44
C ASN A 40 21.57 0.64 7.89
N ASN A 41 22.09 -0.26 8.72
CA ASN A 41 23.48 -0.22 9.20
C ASN A 41 24.50 -0.53 8.09
N LEU A 42 24.08 -1.24 7.04
CA LEU A 42 24.87 -1.45 5.82
C LEU A 42 24.80 -0.26 4.86
N GLY A 43 24.14 0.84 5.25
CA GLY A 43 24.01 2.05 4.44
C GLY A 43 22.88 2.00 3.40
N TRP A 44 22.12 0.92 3.33
CA TRP A 44 20.97 0.83 2.43
C TRP A 44 19.72 1.40 3.09
N ARG A 45 18.96 2.22 2.36
CA ARG A 45 17.65 2.74 2.79
C ARG A 45 16.67 2.71 1.63
N PRO A 46 15.37 2.44 1.88
CA PRO A 46 14.36 2.57 0.85
C PRO A 46 14.21 4.04 0.46
N THR A 47 14.13 4.31 -0.84
CA THR A 47 14.05 5.67 -1.39
C THR A 47 12.68 6.00 -1.98
N ILE A 48 11.79 5.01 -2.08
CA ILE A 48 10.46 5.17 -2.67
C ILE A 48 9.42 5.20 -1.54
N PRO A 49 8.76 6.34 -1.30
CA PRO A 49 7.61 6.42 -0.42
C PRO A 49 6.47 5.52 -0.88
N LEU A 50 5.64 5.05 0.06
CA LEU A 50 4.54 4.13 -0.24
C LEU A 50 3.55 4.70 -1.28
N ARG A 51 3.13 5.97 -1.12
CA ARG A 51 2.23 6.66 -2.07
C ARG A 51 2.80 6.66 -3.49
N ASP A 52 4.06 7.06 -3.64
CA ASP A 52 4.74 7.14 -4.94
C ASP A 52 4.87 5.76 -5.59
N GLY A 53 5.16 4.73 -4.80
CA GLY A 53 5.20 3.34 -5.25
C GLY A 53 3.83 2.86 -5.77
N ILE A 54 2.75 3.13 -5.04
CA ILE A 54 1.38 2.77 -5.44
C ILE A 54 0.99 3.53 -6.72
N ALA A 55 1.23 4.84 -6.79
CA ALA A 55 0.91 5.65 -7.96
C ALA A 55 1.63 5.16 -9.24
N ARG A 56 2.92 4.87 -9.14
CA ARG A 56 3.70 4.31 -10.26
C ARG A 56 3.20 2.94 -10.69
N THR A 57 2.79 2.11 -9.72
CA THR A 57 2.24 0.78 -10.00
C THR A 57 0.88 0.87 -10.69
N TYR A 58 0.04 1.81 -10.27
CA TYR A 58 -1.25 2.06 -10.90
C TYR A 58 -1.10 2.61 -12.33
N ASP A 59 -0.19 3.57 -12.55
CA ASP A 59 0.14 4.05 -13.91
C ASP A 59 0.63 2.92 -14.82
N TRP A 60 1.48 2.02 -14.31
CA TRP A 60 1.86 0.82 -15.05
C TRP A 60 0.64 -0.06 -15.37
N PHE A 61 -0.25 -0.30 -14.40
CA PHE A 61 -1.46 -1.10 -14.62
C PHE A 61 -2.35 -0.50 -15.73
N LEU A 62 -2.55 0.82 -15.73
CA LEU A 62 -3.32 1.52 -16.76
C LEU A 62 -2.73 1.33 -18.16
N LYS A 63 -1.40 1.31 -18.28
CA LYS A 63 -0.70 1.16 -19.57
C LYS A 63 -0.66 -0.27 -20.10
N ASN A 64 -0.88 -1.27 -19.24
CA ASN A 64 -0.61 -2.67 -19.58
C ASN A 64 -1.84 -3.58 -19.47
N VAL A 65 -2.86 -3.19 -18.70
CA VAL A 65 -4.01 -4.04 -18.39
C VAL A 65 -5.34 -3.34 -18.58
N ALA A 66 -5.48 -2.09 -18.13
CA ALA A 66 -6.72 -1.34 -18.34
C ALA A 66 -6.89 -1.08 -19.85
N ARG A 67 -8.06 -1.45 -20.39
CA ARG A 67 -8.46 -1.14 -21.77
C ARG A 67 -9.33 0.10 -21.80
#